data_AF-A0A7X3UZJ8-F1
#
_entry.id   AF-A0A7X3UZJ8-F1
#
_cell.length_a   1.000
_cell.length_b   1.000
_cell.length_c   1.000
_cell.angle_alpha   90.00
_cell.angle_beta   90.00
_cell.angle_gamma   90.00
#
_symmetry.space_group_name_H-M   'P 1'
#
loop_
_entity.id
_entity.type
_entity.pdbx_description
1 polymer ?
#
loop_
_entity_poly.entity_id
_entity_poly.type
_entity_poly.pdbx_seq_one_letter_code
_entity_poly.pdbx_strand_id
1 'polypeptide(L)'
;MPAPKSPSKCMGSALAQGWWVRAERLAGLEPKPGRGWHSLRRKFASDLMDQPLKVLCELGGWKTAKTVLQCYQKADEGQLRKALEARRRSRG
;
A
#
# COMPACT_ATOMS: atom_id res chain seq x y z
N MET A 1 -11.32 -12.90 -4.70
CA MET A 1 -10.61 -13.84 -5.59
C MET A 1 -11.34 -15.18 -5.56
N PRO A 2 -11.67 -15.76 -6.72
CA PRO A 2 -12.27 -17.07 -6.80
C PRO A 2 -11.30 -18.14 -6.26
N ALA A 3 -11.83 -19.19 -5.62
CA ALA A 3 -11.02 -20.30 -5.15
C ALA A 3 -10.47 -21.10 -6.36
N PRO A 4 -9.18 -21.46 -6.39
CA PRO A 4 -8.58 -22.12 -7.55
C PRO A 4 -9.26 -23.42 -7.97
N LYS A 5 -9.78 -24.18 -7.00
CA LYS A 5 -10.45 -25.47 -7.21
C LYS A 5 -11.97 -25.35 -7.37
N SER A 6 -12.56 -24.19 -7.07
CA SER A 6 -14.00 -23.96 -7.16
C SER A 6 -14.25 -22.46 -7.40
N PRO A 7 -14.23 -22.01 -8.67
CA PRO A 7 -14.26 -20.59 -8.98
C PRO A 7 -15.53 -19.86 -8.54
N SER A 8 -16.62 -20.60 -8.28
CA SER A 8 -17.87 -20.06 -7.73
C SER A 8 -17.79 -19.70 -6.24
N LYS A 9 -16.71 -20.09 -5.55
CA LYS A 9 -16.51 -19.81 -4.12
C LYS A 9 -15.41 -18.78 -3.93
N CYS A 10 -15.53 -17.98 -2.88
CA CYS A 10 -14.44 -17.12 -2.42
C CYS A 10 -13.25 -17.97 -1.97
N MET A 11 -12.05 -17.51 -2.28
CA MET A 11 -10.81 -18.08 -1.77
C MET A 11 -10.75 -17.96 -0.24
N GLY A 12 -10.36 -19.05 0.43
CA GLY A 12 -10.13 -19.06 1.87
C GLY A 12 -8.89 -18.25 2.28
N SER A 13 -8.96 -17.59 3.44
CA SER A 13 -7.85 -16.78 3.98
C SER A 13 -6.58 -17.59 4.23
N ALA A 14 -6.70 -18.83 4.70
CA ALA A 14 -5.55 -19.72 4.93
C ALA A 14 -4.77 -20.03 3.65
N LEU A 15 -5.48 -20.17 2.52
CA LEU A 15 -4.84 -20.40 1.23
C LEU A 15 -4.04 -19.16 0.79
N ALA A 16 -4.63 -17.97 0.93
CA ALA A 16 -3.92 -16.72 0.65
C ALA A 16 -2.69 -16.55 1.57
N GLN A 17 -2.79 -16.91 2.85
CA GLN A 17 -1.64 -16.88 3.76
C GLN A 17 -0.54 -17.85 3.32
N GLY A 18 -0.89 -19.07 2.89
CA GLY A 18 0.08 -20.02 2.34
C GLY A 18 0.79 -19.49 1.09
N TRP A 19 0.08 -18.75 0.24
CA TRP A 19 0.67 -18.09 -0.92
C TRP A 19 1.63 -16.97 -0.54
N TRP A 20 1.34 -16.21 0.52
CA TRP A 20 2.25 -15.18 1.03
C TRP A 20 3.59 -15.79 1.46
N VAL A 21 3.55 -16.84 2.29
CA VAL A 21 4.78 -17.53 2.76
C VAL A 21 5.58 -18.09 1.59
N ARG A 22 4.90 -18.69 0.61
CA ARG A 22 5.57 -19.19 -0.60
C ARG A 22 6.20 -18.05 -1.39
N ALA A 23 5.51 -16.92 -1.55
CA ALA A 23 6.00 -15.76 -2.29
C ALA A 23 7.23 -15.14 -1.61
N GLU A 24 7.21 -14.95 -0.29
CA GLU A 24 8.37 -14.45 0.47
C GLU A 24 9.59 -15.35 0.28
N ARG A 25 9.41 -16.67 0.40
CA ARG A 25 10.50 -17.64 0.19
C ARG A 25 11.05 -17.59 -1.23
N LEU A 26 10.19 -17.54 -2.25
CA LEU A 26 10.61 -17.47 -3.64
C LEU A 26 11.32 -16.16 -3.98
N ALA A 27 10.95 -15.07 -3.32
CA ALA A 27 11.59 -13.77 -3.46
C ALA A 27 12.87 -13.63 -2.62
N GLY A 28 13.25 -14.65 -1.84
CA GLY A 28 14.42 -14.60 -0.96
C GLY A 28 14.30 -13.56 0.16
N LEU A 29 13.07 -13.26 0.59
CA LEU A 29 12.81 -12.26 1.62
C LEU A 29 12.86 -12.89 3.02
N GLU A 30 13.53 -12.21 3.94
CA GLU A 30 13.48 -12.52 5.38
C GLU A 30 12.04 -12.34 5.91
N PRO A 31 11.39 -13.41 6.42
CA PRO A 31 10.05 -13.32 6.96
C PRO A 31 9.98 -12.36 8.14
N LYS A 32 9.06 -11.40 8.10
CA LYS A 32 8.86 -10.43 9.18
C LYS A 32 7.54 -10.69 9.91
N PRO A 33 7.56 -10.93 11.24
CA PRO A 33 6.33 -11.10 12.01
C PRO A 33 5.36 -9.93 11.81
N GLY A 34 4.07 -10.25 11.66
CA GLY A 34 3.01 -9.26 11.44
C GLY A 34 2.98 -8.63 10.03
N ARG A 35 3.79 -9.13 9.08
CA ARG A 35 3.70 -8.79 7.66
C ARG A 35 2.88 -9.84 6.90
N GLY A 36 2.26 -9.38 5.81
CA GLY A 36 1.33 -10.17 5.00
C GLY A 36 0.89 -9.36 3.79
N TRP A 37 -0.17 -9.80 3.12
CA TRP A 37 -0.78 -9.08 2.00
C TRP A 37 -1.11 -7.60 2.31
N HIS A 38 -1.47 -7.30 3.56
CA HIS A 38 -1.73 -5.93 3.99
C HIS A 38 -0.48 -5.03 3.90
N SER A 39 0.73 -5.58 3.96
CA SER A 39 1.97 -4.85 3.70
C SER A 39 2.03 -4.32 2.27
N LEU A 40 1.57 -5.10 1.29
CA LEU A 40 1.53 -4.64 -0.11
C LEU A 40 0.51 -3.52 -0.29
N ARG A 41 -0.66 -3.61 0.36
CA ARG A 41 -1.63 -2.51 0.37
C ARG A 41 -1.04 -1.23 0.99
N ARG A 42 -0.25 -1.37 2.05
CA ARG A 42 0.46 -0.23 2.66
C ARG A 42 1.51 0.35 1.72
N LYS A 43 2.32 -0.50 1.08
CA LYS A 43 3.32 -0.08 0.09
C LYS A 43 2.68 0.65 -1.09
N PHE A 44 1.56 0.14 -1.61
CA PHE A 44 0.80 0.79 -2.68
C PHE A 44 0.43 2.24 -2.34
N ALA A 45 -0.04 2.48 -1.12
CA ALA A 45 -0.35 3.83 -0.66
C ALA A 45 0.91 4.71 -0.52
N SER A 46 2.02 4.14 -0.03
CA SER A 46 3.30 4.84 0.11
C SER A 46 3.93 5.21 -1.24
N ASP A 47 3.87 4.31 -2.23
CA ASP A 47 4.44 4.52 -3.56
C ASP A 47 3.71 5.64 -4.34
N LEU A 48 2.43 5.85 -4.04
CA LEU A 48 1.55 6.82 -4.71
C LEU A 48 1.24 8.06 -3.86
N MET A 49 2.07 8.38 -2.86
CA MET A 49 1.85 9.56 -2.01
C MET A 49 1.98 10.90 -2.74
N ASP A 50 2.57 10.91 -3.93
CA ASP A 50 2.69 12.08 -4.81
C ASP A 50 1.37 12.39 -5.55
N GLN A 51 0.45 11.43 -5.62
CA GLN A 51 -0.82 11.59 -6.31
C GLN A 51 -1.82 12.42 -5.50
N PRO A 52 -2.78 13.11 -6.15
CA PRO A 52 -3.84 13.81 -5.44
C PRO A 52 -4.62 12.86 -4.53
N LEU A 53 -4.91 13.31 -3.29
CA LEU A 53 -5.51 12.47 -2.26
C LEU A 53 -6.82 11.79 -2.71
N LYS A 54 -7.65 12.50 -3.50
CA LYS A 54 -8.88 11.93 -4.07
C LYS A 54 -8.59 10.76 -5.02
N VAL A 55 -7.62 10.93 -5.92
CA VAL A 55 -7.21 9.89 -6.88
C VAL A 55 -6.68 8.67 -6.13
N LEU A 56 -5.82 8.88 -5.14
CA LEU A 56 -5.30 7.80 -4.30
C LEU A 56 -6.44 7.06 -3.57
N CYS A 57 -7.41 7.78 -3.01
CA CYS A 57 -8.55 7.18 -2.32
C CYS A 57 -9.36 6.26 -3.24
N GLU A 58 -9.68 6.72 -4.44
CA GLU A 58 -10.42 5.94 -5.44
C GLU A 58 -9.63 4.69 -5.89
N LEU A 59 -8.33 4.85 -6.18
CA LEU A 59 -7.47 3.75 -6.64
C LEU A 59 -7.33 2.62 -5.61
N GLY A 60 -7.19 2.95 -4.31
CA GLY A 60 -7.04 1.93 -3.26
C GLY A 60 -8.33 1.57 -2.52
N GLY A 61 -9.49 2.04 -3.01
CA GLY A 61 -10.81 1.69 -2.49
C GLY A 61 -11.04 2.16 -1.06
N TRP A 62 -10.53 3.33 -0.69
CA TRP A 62 -10.75 3.90 0.63
C TRP A 62 -11.99 4.79 0.65
N LYS A 63 -12.94 4.45 1.52
CA LYS A 63 -14.19 5.22 1.68
C LYS A 63 -13.96 6.66 2.16
N THR A 64 -12.93 6.90 2.96
CA THR A 64 -12.63 8.24 3.48
C THR A 64 -11.13 8.54 3.43
N ALA A 65 -10.82 9.80 3.12
CA ALA A 65 -9.46 10.33 3.13
C ALA A 65 -8.78 10.23 4.51
N LYS A 66 -9.58 10.29 5.60
CA LYS A 66 -9.10 10.15 6.98
C LYS A 66 -8.29 8.88 7.18
N THR A 67 -8.76 7.74 6.64
CA THR A 67 -8.05 6.46 6.76
C THR A 67 -6.68 6.51 6.07
N VAL A 68 -6.58 7.13 4.90
CA VAL A 68 -5.32 7.26 4.16
C VAL A 68 -4.34 8.13 4.95
N LEU A 69 -4.80 9.29 5.42
CA LEU A 69 -3.98 10.24 6.19
C LEU A 69 -3.47 9.67 7.51
N GLN A 70 -4.30 8.91 8.24
CA GLN A 70 -3.95 8.42 9.57
C GLN A 70 -3.20 7.09 9.57
N CYS A 71 -3.50 6.19 8.62
CA CYS A 71 -2.98 4.82 8.66
C CYS A 71 -1.92 4.53 7.61
N TYR A 72 -1.85 5.32 6.53
CA TYR A 72 -1.00 5.03 5.37
C TYR A 72 0.03 6.12 5.09
N GLN A 73 -0.36 7.40 5.20
CA GLN A 73 0.56 8.50 5.04
C GLN A 73 1.31 8.78 6.34
N LYS A 74 2.64 8.89 6.23
CA LYS A 74 3.48 9.53 7.23
C LYS A 74 4.19 10.67 6.54
N ALA A 75 4.18 11.83 7.18
CA ALA A 75 4.98 12.95 6.70
C ALA A 75 6.46 12.56 6.78
N ASP A 76 7.12 12.56 5.63
CA ASP A 76 8.56 12.41 5.51
C ASP A 76 9.19 13.82 5.50
N GLU A 77 10.10 14.09 6.43
CA GLU A 77 10.80 15.37 6.52
C GLU A 77 11.52 15.73 5.21
N GLY A 78 12.04 14.72 4.50
CA GLY A 78 12.65 14.91 3.18
C GLY A 78 11.66 15.42 2.14
N GLN A 79 10.45 14.85 2.11
CA GLN A 79 9.37 15.30 1.23
C GLN A 79 8.90 16.71 1.58
N LEU A 80 8.75 17.02 2.87
CA LEU A 80 8.38 18.36 3.34
C LEU A 80 9.41 19.41 2.88
N ARG A 81 10.71 19.10 3.03
CA ARG A 81 11.79 19.97 2.59
C ARG A 81 11.77 20.19 1.08
N LYS A 82 11.64 19.11 0.30
CA LYS A 82 11.56 19.16 -1.18
C LYS A 82 10.37 20.00 -1.65
N ALA A 83 9.21 19.87 -1.01
CA ALA A 83 8.02 20.66 -1.35
C ALA A 83 8.24 22.16 -1.10
N LEU A 84 8.89 22.53 0.00
CA LEU A 84 9.25 23.92 0.30
C LEU A 84 10.26 24.50 -0.72
N GLU A 85 11.26 23.71 -1.10
CA GLU A 85 12.25 24.12 -2.10
C GLU A 85 11.61 24.32 -3.49
N ALA A 86 10.71 23.43 -3.90
CA ALA A 86 9.97 23.55 -5.17
C ALA A 86 9.15 24.86 -5.22
N ARG A 87 8.45 25.21 -4.13
CA ARG A 87 7.70 26.48 -4.03
C ARG A 87 8.59 27.72 -4.14
N ARG A 88 9.82 27.68 -3.62
CA ARG A 88 10.76 28.80 -3.73
C ARG A 88 11.20 29.01 -5.17
N ARG A 89 11.45 27.92 -5.90
CA ARG A 89 11.84 27.96 -7.33
C ARG A 89 10.73 28.43 -8.25
N SER A 90 9.46 28.18 -7.91
CA SER A 90 8.32 28.63 -8.73
C SER A 90 7.92 30.09 -8.49
N ARG A 91 8.61 30.82 -7.60
CA ARG A 91 8.30 32.20 -7.21
C ARG A 91 9.42 33.20 -7.52
N GLY A 92 10.59 32.73 -7.93
CA GLY A 92 11.67 33.55 -8.47
C GLY A 92 11.74 33.38 -9.98
#